data_AF-A0A388SJL1-F1
#
_entry.id   AF-A0A388SJL1-F1
#
_cell.length_a   1.000
_cell.length_b   1.000
_cell.length_c   1.000
_cell.angle_alpha   90.00
_cell.angle_beta   90.00
_cell.angle_gamma   90.00
#
_symmetry.space_group_name_H-M   'P 1'
#
loop_
_entity.id
_entity.type
_entity.pdbx_description
1 polymer ?
#
loop_
_entity_poly.entity_id
_entity_poly.type
_entity_poly.pdbx_seq_one_letter_code
_entity_poly.pdbx_strand_id
1 'polypeptide(L)'
;MEKILKNFRKIIDIFSDGIYISDRDGTTLLVNRMYEQLTGLRQQDLRGRNVHALVDEGVFDRILNPEIVRSKRPSTSVQNVRGEKKIILRGYPVLDEEGEVCLVVTFARDITMITQFRDQIAQQKQLIDEFHERLESMIQTSASPAQPIFRSAAMLSLVGRLQRVADTDATLLLLGETGVGKDVLARLAHEHSPRSERMFLKVDCGSIAPNLIESELFGYVPGAFSGANAKGKAGYFEMADGGTVFLDEIGELPLSMQTKLLRVLQDQEVTRVGAGQPRKVDVRIIAATNRDLDDDVRTGKFRSDLFYRLSVAVLQIPPLRERREDIAPLARHFLERYAAKYRRSMEIAESALEALENYRWPGNVREMQNFLQGMVVTGDRPTITCADLPPHMAEACRPAHAYTMPGMQEPRALREIMDEIEREILERAIARHGSVNKVAHLFKVSRTTIFRKLREQSPGDGNGSEG
;
A
#
# COMPACT_ATOMS: atom_id res chain seq x y z
N MET A 1 -67.60 -13.47 -24.37
CA MET A 1 -66.88 -14.75 -24.10
C MET A 1 -66.79 -15.65 -25.33
N GLU A 2 -67.86 -15.90 -26.07
CA GLU A 2 -67.88 -16.83 -27.20
C GLU A 2 -66.85 -16.52 -28.32
N LYS A 3 -66.67 -15.23 -28.68
CA LYS A 3 -65.63 -14.81 -29.64
C LYS A 3 -64.20 -15.10 -29.15
N ILE A 4 -63.95 -15.03 -27.85
CA ILE A 4 -62.63 -15.29 -27.25
C ILE A 4 -62.38 -16.80 -27.26
N LEU A 5 -63.34 -17.60 -26.81
CA LEU A 5 -63.25 -19.06 -26.80
C LEU A 5 -63.03 -19.64 -28.21
N LYS A 6 -63.77 -19.14 -29.21
CA LYS A 6 -63.63 -19.56 -30.62
C LYS A 6 -62.26 -19.20 -31.22
N ASN A 7 -61.59 -18.16 -30.72
CA ASN A 7 -60.29 -17.71 -31.21
C ASN A 7 -59.15 -17.95 -30.23
N PHE A 8 -59.36 -18.69 -29.13
CA PHE A 8 -58.39 -18.86 -28.05
C PHE A 8 -57.03 -19.35 -28.57
N ARG A 9 -57.04 -20.33 -29.49
CA ARG A 9 -55.82 -20.82 -30.13
C ARG A 9 -55.06 -19.75 -30.93
N LYS A 10 -55.78 -18.91 -31.67
CA LYS A 10 -55.16 -17.80 -32.42
C LYS A 10 -54.56 -16.76 -31.48
N ILE A 11 -55.14 -16.57 -30.29
CA ILE A 11 -54.68 -15.60 -29.30
C ILE A 11 -53.35 -16.08 -28.69
N ILE A 12 -53.27 -17.34 -28.25
CA ILE A 12 -52.05 -17.89 -27.64
C ILE A 12 -50.87 -18.00 -28.63
N ASP A 13 -51.15 -18.14 -29.93
CA ASP A 13 -50.12 -18.21 -30.98
C ASP A 13 -49.46 -16.84 -31.28
N ILE A 14 -50.02 -15.73 -30.79
CA ILE A 14 -49.46 -14.38 -30.95
C ILE A 14 -48.39 -14.09 -29.86
N PHE A 15 -48.38 -14.85 -28.77
CA PHE A 15 -47.42 -14.62 -27.68
C PHE A 15 -45.99 -14.94 -28.13
N SER A 16 -45.06 -14.09 -27.69
CA SER A 16 -43.62 -14.27 -27.93
C SER A 16 -42.99 -15.38 -27.08
N ASP A 17 -43.73 -15.90 -26.10
CA ASP A 17 -43.32 -17.05 -25.28
C ASP A 17 -43.95 -18.33 -25.81
N GLY A 18 -43.23 -19.44 -25.71
CA GLY A 18 -43.80 -20.77 -25.89
C GLY A 18 -44.79 -21.04 -24.77
N ILE A 19 -45.99 -21.51 -25.09
CA ILE A 19 -47.02 -21.84 -24.11
C ILE A 19 -47.28 -23.33 -24.19
N TYR A 20 -47.24 -23.99 -23.03
CA TYR A 20 -47.53 -25.39 -22.84
C TYR A 20 -48.57 -25.55 -21.73
N ILE A 21 -49.70 -26.19 -22.03
CA ILE A 21 -50.81 -26.38 -21.10
C ILE A 21 -51.04 -27.87 -20.89
N SER A 22 -51.02 -28.27 -19.62
CA SER A 22 -51.35 -29.62 -19.16
C SER A 22 -52.47 -29.58 -18.13
N ASP A 23 -53.20 -30.69 -18.00
CA ASP A 23 -54.12 -30.90 -16.89
C ASP A 23 -53.39 -31.19 -15.57
N ARG A 24 -54.16 -31.45 -14.51
CA ARG A 24 -53.69 -31.83 -13.18
C ARG A 24 -52.81 -33.09 -13.17
N ASP A 25 -53.12 -34.06 -14.01
CA ASP A 25 -52.42 -35.35 -14.05
C ASP A 25 -51.19 -35.33 -14.96
N GLY A 26 -50.96 -34.19 -15.63
CA GLY A 26 -49.82 -33.98 -16.51
C GLY A 26 -50.09 -34.40 -17.95
N THR A 27 -51.35 -34.59 -18.36
CA THR A 27 -51.70 -34.81 -19.77
C THR A 27 -51.59 -33.50 -20.54
N THR A 28 -50.89 -33.53 -21.67
CA THR A 28 -50.75 -32.37 -22.55
C THR A 28 -52.09 -32.05 -23.21
N LEU A 29 -52.63 -30.87 -22.95
CA LEU A 29 -53.86 -30.41 -23.58
C LEU A 29 -53.56 -29.59 -24.84
N LEU A 30 -52.57 -28.70 -24.74
CA LEU A 30 -52.28 -27.74 -25.79
C LEU A 30 -50.84 -27.22 -25.70
N VAL A 31 -50.25 -26.95 -26.87
CA VAL A 31 -49.05 -26.11 -27.00
C VAL A 31 -49.28 -25.08 -28.10
N ASN A 32 -48.66 -23.91 -28.01
CA ASN A 32 -48.73 -22.88 -29.05
C ASN A 32 -47.58 -23.06 -30.08
N ARG A 33 -47.68 -22.35 -31.21
CA ARG A 33 -46.68 -22.37 -32.28
C ARG A 33 -45.28 -21.96 -31.83
N MET A 34 -45.18 -21.00 -30.90
CA MET A 34 -43.88 -20.55 -30.38
C MET A 34 -43.18 -21.67 -29.61
N TYR A 35 -43.92 -22.49 -28.85
CA TYR A 35 -43.36 -23.64 -28.16
C TYR A 35 -42.78 -24.67 -29.14
N GLU A 36 -43.48 -24.92 -30.25
CA GLU A 36 -42.97 -25.81 -31.32
C GLU A 36 -41.68 -25.23 -31.95
N GLN A 37 -41.60 -23.92 -32.17
CA GLN A 37 -40.40 -23.27 -32.72
C GLN A 37 -39.21 -23.31 -31.76
N LEU A 38 -39.46 -23.18 -30.45
CA LEU A 38 -38.43 -23.21 -29.42
C LEU A 38 -37.89 -24.62 -29.19
N THR A 39 -38.77 -25.63 -29.23
CA THR A 39 -38.42 -27.01 -28.84
C THR A 39 -38.21 -27.98 -30.02
N GLY A 40 -38.73 -27.63 -31.21
CA GLY A 40 -38.79 -28.52 -32.37
C GLY A 40 -39.87 -29.60 -32.29
N LEU A 41 -40.63 -29.67 -31.19
CA LEU A 41 -41.67 -30.67 -30.95
C LEU A 41 -43.00 -30.18 -31.49
N ARG A 42 -43.69 -30.97 -32.30
CA ARG A 42 -44.99 -30.58 -32.86
C ARG A 42 -46.11 -30.89 -31.86
N GLN A 43 -47.12 -30.03 -31.81
CA GLN A 43 -48.29 -30.17 -30.94
C GLN A 43 -48.99 -31.51 -31.12
N GLN A 44 -49.06 -32.00 -32.36
CA GLN A 44 -49.65 -33.29 -32.70
C GLN A 44 -48.91 -34.49 -32.08
N ASP A 45 -47.61 -34.34 -31.81
CA ASP A 45 -46.77 -35.38 -31.20
C ASP A 45 -46.79 -35.32 -29.67
N LEU A 46 -47.33 -34.23 -29.09
CA LEU A 46 -47.37 -33.98 -27.65
C LEU A 46 -48.79 -34.11 -27.08
N ARG A 47 -49.81 -33.68 -27.82
CA ARG A 47 -51.20 -33.61 -27.35
C ARG A 47 -51.70 -34.99 -26.93
N GLY A 48 -52.31 -35.07 -25.74
CA GLY A 48 -52.83 -36.30 -25.15
C GLY A 48 -51.78 -37.18 -24.48
N ARG A 49 -50.49 -36.82 -24.57
CA ARG A 49 -49.41 -37.56 -23.89
C ARG A 49 -49.15 -36.98 -22.51
N ASN A 50 -48.74 -37.85 -21.60
CA ASN A 50 -48.41 -37.47 -20.24
C ASN A 50 -46.96 -36.95 -20.15
N VAL A 51 -46.75 -35.85 -19.42
CA VAL A 51 -45.42 -35.25 -19.19
C VAL A 51 -44.43 -36.20 -18.54
N HIS A 52 -44.87 -37.13 -17.70
CA HIS A 52 -44.00 -38.13 -17.08
C HIS A 52 -43.42 -39.09 -18.14
N ALA A 53 -44.28 -39.59 -19.04
CA ALA A 53 -43.83 -40.44 -20.14
C ALA A 53 -42.87 -39.70 -21.09
N LEU A 54 -43.10 -38.40 -21.33
CA LEU A 54 -42.20 -37.57 -22.13
C LEU A 54 -40.82 -37.37 -21.47
N VAL A 55 -40.74 -37.38 -20.14
CA VAL A 55 -39.45 -37.40 -19.42
C VAL A 55 -38.77 -38.76 -19.56
N ASP A 56 -39.50 -39.85 -19.36
CA ASP A 56 -38.96 -41.22 -19.42
C ASP A 56 -38.42 -41.56 -20.82
N GLU A 57 -39.04 -41.03 -21.88
CA GLU A 57 -38.58 -41.17 -23.26
C GLU A 57 -37.43 -40.22 -23.64
N GLY A 58 -36.94 -39.39 -22.70
CA GLY A 58 -35.88 -38.42 -22.95
C GLY A 58 -36.28 -37.30 -23.92
N VAL A 59 -37.57 -36.99 -24.00
CA VAL A 59 -38.09 -35.84 -24.74
C VAL A 59 -37.93 -34.57 -23.90
N PHE A 60 -38.11 -34.68 -22.57
CA PHE A 60 -37.93 -33.59 -21.61
C PHE A 60 -36.93 -33.95 -20.50
N ASP A 61 -35.92 -33.10 -20.29
CA ASP A 61 -35.01 -33.25 -19.14
C ASP A 61 -35.67 -32.96 -17.78
N ARG A 62 -36.69 -32.09 -17.75
CA ARG A 62 -37.36 -31.65 -16.51
C ARG A 62 -38.76 -31.13 -16.78
N ILE A 63 -39.68 -31.41 -15.86
CA ILE A 63 -41.09 -31.00 -15.93
C ILE A 63 -41.49 -30.23 -14.68
N LEU A 64 -42.37 -29.24 -14.83
CA LEU A 64 -42.84 -28.39 -13.73
C LEU A 64 -44.17 -28.85 -13.13
N ASN A 65 -44.96 -29.62 -13.88
CA ASN A 65 -46.33 -29.97 -13.52
C ASN A 65 -46.44 -30.62 -12.12
N PRO A 66 -45.68 -31.67 -11.76
CA PRO A 66 -45.88 -32.36 -10.48
C PRO A 66 -45.58 -31.46 -9.27
N GLU A 67 -44.57 -30.60 -9.39
CA GLU A 67 -44.21 -29.65 -8.33
C GLU A 67 -45.29 -28.58 -8.15
N ILE A 68 -45.83 -28.05 -9.25
CA ILE A 68 -46.85 -27.00 -9.24
C ILE A 68 -48.18 -27.54 -8.72
N VAL A 69 -48.60 -28.74 -9.14
CA VAL A 69 -49.83 -29.38 -8.66
C VAL A 69 -49.76 -29.62 -7.16
N ARG A 70 -48.62 -30.13 -6.66
CA ARG A 70 -48.41 -30.37 -5.22
C ARG A 70 -48.33 -29.08 -4.40
N SER A 71 -47.63 -28.06 -4.89
CA SER A 71 -47.37 -26.83 -4.14
C SER A 71 -48.47 -25.77 -4.28
N LYS A 72 -49.31 -25.88 -5.32
CA LYS A 72 -50.26 -24.85 -5.77
C LYS A 72 -49.62 -23.47 -5.97
N ARG A 73 -48.31 -23.42 -6.26
CA ARG A 73 -47.53 -22.19 -6.44
C ARG A 73 -46.78 -22.21 -7.77
N PRO A 74 -46.46 -21.02 -8.35
CA PRO A 74 -45.63 -20.95 -9.54
C PRO A 74 -44.23 -21.55 -9.29
N SER A 75 -43.69 -22.27 -10.28
CA SER A 75 -42.33 -22.81 -10.26
C SER A 75 -41.56 -22.38 -11.51
N THR A 76 -40.23 -22.32 -11.40
CA THR A 76 -39.33 -21.95 -12.50
C THR A 76 -38.21 -22.96 -12.61
N SER A 77 -37.93 -23.41 -13.83
CA SER A 77 -36.80 -24.31 -14.13
C SER A 77 -36.14 -23.89 -15.42
N VAL A 78 -34.86 -24.21 -15.58
CA VAL A 78 -34.16 -24.09 -16.87
C VAL A 78 -34.10 -25.49 -17.49
N GLN A 79 -34.28 -25.55 -18.81
CA GLN A 79 -34.20 -26.78 -19.60
C GLN A 79 -33.30 -26.55 -20.82
N ASN A 80 -32.54 -27.58 -21.18
CA ASN A 80 -31.80 -27.61 -22.43
C ASN A 80 -32.65 -28.26 -23.51
N VAL A 81 -32.70 -27.66 -24.69
CA VAL A 81 -33.40 -28.24 -25.84
C VAL A 81 -32.36 -28.83 -26.80
N ARG A 82 -32.71 -29.92 -27.49
CA ARG A 82 -31.87 -30.60 -28.51
C ARG A 82 -31.28 -29.58 -29.50
N GLY A 83 -30.00 -29.24 -29.32
CA GLY A 83 -29.25 -28.31 -30.19
C GLY A 83 -28.91 -26.95 -29.57
N GLU A 84 -28.30 -26.93 -28.38
CA GLU A 84 -27.61 -25.76 -27.77
C GLU A 84 -28.48 -24.63 -27.19
N LYS A 85 -29.80 -24.66 -27.35
CA LYS A 85 -30.69 -23.63 -26.78
C LYS A 85 -31.02 -23.89 -25.31
N LYS A 86 -30.90 -22.84 -24.48
CA LYS A 86 -31.38 -22.84 -23.10
C LYS A 86 -32.71 -22.12 -23.01
N ILE A 87 -33.73 -22.81 -22.55
CA ILE A 87 -35.05 -22.23 -22.29
C ILE A 87 -35.31 -22.14 -20.80
N ILE A 88 -35.89 -21.01 -20.36
CA ILE A 88 -36.46 -20.89 -19.02
C ILE A 88 -37.94 -21.24 -19.10
N LEU A 89 -38.33 -22.20 -18.28
CA LEU A 89 -39.71 -22.63 -18.08
C LEU A 89 -40.25 -21.95 -16.82
N ARG A 90 -41.38 -21.28 -16.94
CA ARG A 90 -42.10 -20.71 -15.80
C ARG A 90 -43.55 -21.20 -15.82
N GLY A 91 -43.90 -22.03 -14.86
CA GLY A 91 -45.22 -22.64 -14.76
C GLY A 91 -46.08 -21.95 -13.71
N TYR A 92 -47.38 -21.88 -13.98
CA TYR A 92 -48.40 -21.30 -13.11
C TYR A 92 -49.58 -22.26 -12.96
N PRO A 93 -50.10 -22.46 -11.74
CA PRO A 93 -51.34 -23.20 -11.53
C PRO A 93 -52.54 -22.34 -11.91
N VAL A 94 -53.54 -22.97 -12.53
CA VAL A 94 -54.91 -22.44 -12.66
C VAL A 94 -55.75 -23.24 -11.67
N LEU A 95 -56.47 -22.54 -10.81
CA LEU A 95 -57.28 -23.14 -9.75
C LEU A 95 -58.76 -23.18 -10.15
N ASP A 96 -59.47 -24.22 -9.74
CA ASP A 96 -60.93 -24.30 -9.81
C ASP A 96 -61.61 -23.57 -8.63
N GLU A 97 -62.94 -23.66 -8.55
CA GLU A 97 -63.75 -23.00 -7.52
C GLU A 97 -63.48 -23.57 -6.11
N GLU A 98 -63.03 -24.82 -6.03
CA GLU A 98 -62.61 -25.51 -4.80
C GLU A 98 -61.15 -25.21 -4.41
N GLY A 99 -60.41 -24.47 -5.22
CA GLY A 99 -59.00 -24.12 -4.97
C GLY A 99 -58.02 -25.26 -5.28
N GLU A 100 -58.43 -26.26 -6.04
CA GLU A 100 -57.60 -27.33 -6.57
C GLU A 100 -57.04 -26.96 -7.95
N VAL A 101 -55.87 -27.50 -8.30
CA VAL A 101 -55.24 -27.21 -9.59
C VAL A 101 -55.99 -27.95 -10.69
N CYS A 102 -56.63 -27.20 -11.59
CA CYS A 102 -57.31 -27.75 -12.76
C CYS A 102 -56.41 -27.78 -14.00
N LEU A 103 -55.55 -26.77 -14.17
CA LEU A 103 -54.60 -26.67 -15.29
C LEU A 103 -53.24 -26.16 -14.80
N VAL A 104 -52.19 -26.53 -15.52
CA VAL A 104 -50.86 -25.92 -15.38
C VAL A 104 -50.48 -25.28 -16.71
N VAL A 105 -50.21 -23.97 -16.68
CA VAL A 105 -49.76 -23.20 -17.84
C VAL A 105 -48.27 -22.90 -17.67
N THR A 106 -47.46 -23.43 -18.59
CA THR A 106 -46.01 -23.24 -18.61
C THR A 106 -45.60 -22.35 -19.76
N PHE A 107 -44.88 -21.28 -19.44
CA PHE A 107 -44.23 -20.40 -20.40
C PHE A 107 -42.79 -20.83 -20.61
N ALA A 108 -42.36 -20.94 -21.85
CA ALA A 108 -41.01 -21.25 -22.27
C ALA A 108 -40.42 -20.04 -23.01
N ARG A 109 -39.27 -19.55 -22.56
CA ARG A 109 -38.56 -18.44 -23.22
C ARG A 109 -37.11 -18.81 -23.47
N ASP A 110 -36.62 -18.50 -24.67
CA ASP A 110 -35.20 -18.62 -25.01
C ASP A 110 -34.38 -17.59 -24.21
N ILE A 111 -33.41 -18.06 -23.41
CA ILE A 111 -32.49 -17.23 -22.64
C ILE A 111 -31.04 -17.36 -23.10
N THR A 112 -30.81 -18.03 -24.24
CA THR A 112 -29.48 -18.39 -24.73
C THR A 112 -28.57 -17.16 -24.84
N MET A 113 -29.03 -16.10 -25.52
CA MET A 113 -28.25 -14.85 -25.66
C MET A 113 -28.03 -14.14 -24.31
N ILE A 114 -29.02 -14.17 -23.40
CA ILE A 114 -28.89 -13.53 -22.08
C ILE A 114 -27.81 -14.25 -21.26
N THR A 115 -27.79 -15.58 -21.30
CA THR A 115 -26.75 -16.37 -20.63
C THR A 115 -25.37 -16.14 -21.25
N GLN A 116 -25.27 -16.11 -22.58
CA GLN A 116 -24.01 -15.85 -23.29
C GLN A 116 -23.45 -14.45 -23.00
N PHE A 117 -24.30 -13.41 -22.99
CA PHE A 117 -23.86 -12.05 -22.64
C PHE A 117 -23.43 -11.94 -21.19
N ARG A 118 -24.13 -12.62 -20.26
CA ARG A 118 -23.71 -12.66 -18.85
C ARG A 118 -22.32 -13.30 -18.70
N ASP A 119 -22.06 -14.39 -19.42
CA ASP A 119 -20.78 -15.07 -19.40
C ASP A 119 -19.67 -14.20 -20.03
N GLN A 120 -19.95 -13.51 -21.14
CA GLN A 120 -19.02 -12.55 -21.76
C GLN A 120 -18.70 -11.36 -20.85
N ILE A 121 -19.71 -10.78 -20.18
CA ILE A 121 -19.51 -9.68 -19.22
C ILE A 121 -18.65 -10.15 -18.04
N ALA A 122 -18.88 -11.37 -17.54
CA ALA A 122 -18.08 -11.93 -16.46
C ALA A 122 -16.60 -12.13 -16.89
N GLN A 123 -16.36 -12.57 -18.13
CA GLN A 123 -15.02 -12.71 -18.70
C GLN A 123 -14.35 -11.34 -18.92
N GLN A 124 -15.08 -10.35 -19.45
CA GLN A 124 -14.56 -9.01 -19.66
C GLN A 124 -14.22 -8.31 -18.34
N LYS A 125 -15.07 -8.46 -17.33
CA LYS A 125 -14.79 -7.93 -15.99
C LYS A 125 -13.53 -8.54 -15.39
N GLN A 126 -13.34 -9.84 -15.56
CA GLN A 126 -12.12 -10.52 -15.11
C GLN A 126 -10.86 -9.99 -15.84
N LEU A 127 -10.93 -9.77 -17.15
CA LEU A 127 -9.81 -9.19 -17.90
C LEU A 127 -9.51 -7.75 -17.46
N ILE A 128 -10.54 -6.97 -17.12
CA ILE A 128 -10.37 -5.61 -16.59
C ILE A 128 -9.73 -5.65 -15.21
N ASP A 129 -10.15 -6.55 -14.33
CA ASP A 129 -9.57 -6.71 -12.99
C ASP A 129 -8.10 -7.16 -13.09
N GLU A 130 -7.79 -8.14 -13.94
CA GLU A 130 -6.41 -8.59 -14.22
C GLU A 130 -5.55 -7.47 -14.87
N PHE A 131 -6.15 -6.66 -15.73
CA PHE A 131 -5.47 -5.53 -16.36
C PHE A 131 -5.23 -4.39 -15.38
N HIS A 132 -6.16 -4.13 -14.45
CA HIS A 132 -5.98 -3.17 -13.36
C HIS A 132 -4.89 -3.63 -12.39
N GLU A 133 -4.86 -4.90 -11.98
CA GLU A 133 -3.78 -5.45 -11.16
C GLU A 133 -2.41 -5.33 -11.86
N ARG A 134 -2.36 -5.63 -13.17
CA ARG A 134 -1.15 -5.45 -13.98
C ARG A 134 -0.76 -3.99 -14.13
N LEU A 135 -1.70 -3.09 -14.38
CA LEU A 135 -1.44 -1.66 -14.49
C LEU A 135 -0.96 -1.06 -13.17
N GLU A 136 -1.53 -1.44 -12.04
CA GLU A 136 -1.04 -1.02 -10.72
C GLU A 136 0.40 -1.52 -10.50
N SER A 137 0.71 -2.76 -10.88
CA SER A 137 2.07 -3.30 -10.83
C SER A 137 3.05 -2.58 -11.76
N MET A 138 2.59 -2.16 -12.95
CA MET A 138 3.37 -1.41 -13.94
C MET A 138 3.56 0.05 -13.52
N ILE A 139 2.55 0.72 -12.97
CA ILE A 139 2.66 2.12 -12.51
C ILE A 139 3.65 2.22 -11.33
N GLN A 140 3.75 1.18 -10.50
CA GLN A 140 4.77 1.10 -9.46
C GLN A 140 6.19 0.87 -10.00
N THR A 141 6.34 0.36 -11.21
CA THR A 141 7.65 0.10 -11.88
C THR A 141 8.03 1.15 -12.93
N SER A 142 7.09 1.95 -13.46
CA SER A 142 7.29 2.81 -14.65
C SER A 142 7.71 4.26 -14.36
N ALA A 143 7.68 4.72 -13.11
CA ALA A 143 8.32 5.99 -12.80
C ALA A 143 9.82 5.76 -12.76
N SER A 144 10.53 5.97 -13.90
CA SER A 144 12.00 6.07 -13.91
C SER A 144 12.41 6.96 -12.74
N PRO A 145 13.00 6.40 -11.66
CA PRO A 145 13.46 7.21 -10.57
C PRO A 145 14.61 8.04 -11.14
N ALA A 146 14.63 9.33 -10.84
CA ALA A 146 15.87 10.08 -10.94
C ALA A 146 16.97 9.25 -10.26
N GLN A 147 18.14 9.13 -10.91
CA GLN A 147 19.23 8.32 -10.36
C GLN A 147 19.46 8.69 -8.89
N PRO A 148 19.59 7.71 -8.01
CA PRO A 148 19.73 7.99 -6.59
C PRO A 148 21.01 8.78 -6.32
N ILE A 149 20.88 9.85 -5.55
CA ILE A 149 21.96 10.80 -5.31
C ILE A 149 22.74 10.39 -4.06
N PHE A 150 24.02 10.07 -4.25
CA PHE A 150 24.96 9.75 -3.18
C PHE A 150 26.28 10.50 -3.40
N ARG A 151 26.75 11.18 -2.37
CA ARG A 151 28.02 11.92 -2.31
C ARG A 151 28.86 11.55 -1.09
N SER A 152 28.23 11.22 0.02
CA SER A 152 28.94 10.82 1.24
C SER A 152 29.74 9.53 1.02
N ALA A 153 30.94 9.47 1.58
CA ALA A 153 31.79 8.28 1.46
C ALA A 153 31.11 7.03 2.05
N ALA A 154 30.33 7.21 3.11
CA ALA A 154 29.53 6.16 3.75
C ALA A 154 28.51 5.56 2.78
N MET A 155 27.77 6.40 2.04
CA MET A 155 26.81 5.91 1.05
C MET A 155 27.48 5.28 -0.16
N LEU A 156 28.58 5.86 -0.68
CA LEU A 156 29.32 5.28 -1.80
C LEU A 156 29.87 3.88 -1.47
N SER A 157 30.43 3.70 -0.26
CA SER A 157 30.89 2.40 0.24
C SER A 157 29.73 1.41 0.42
N LEU A 158 28.57 1.87 0.89
CA LEU A 158 27.36 1.06 0.99
C LEU A 158 26.88 0.60 -0.38
N VAL A 159 26.81 1.50 -1.37
CA VAL A 159 26.38 1.17 -2.73
C VAL A 159 27.34 0.18 -3.39
N GLY A 160 28.66 0.33 -3.21
CA GLY A 160 29.63 -0.65 -3.73
C GLY A 160 29.50 -2.04 -3.09
N ARG A 161 29.06 -2.13 -1.83
CA ARG A 161 28.70 -3.42 -1.21
C ARG A 161 27.37 -3.95 -1.76
N LEU A 162 26.39 -3.07 -1.91
CA LEU A 162 25.08 -3.40 -2.45
C LEU A 162 25.18 -4.00 -3.86
N GLN A 163 25.98 -3.42 -4.74
CA GLN A 163 26.20 -3.93 -6.10
C GLN A 163 26.77 -5.35 -6.10
N ARG A 164 27.78 -5.62 -5.26
CA ARG A 164 28.34 -6.98 -5.11
C ARG A 164 27.33 -8.00 -4.61
N VAL A 165 26.41 -7.60 -3.73
CA VAL A 165 25.32 -8.47 -3.28
C VAL A 165 24.24 -8.61 -4.35
N ALA A 166 23.99 -7.56 -5.13
CA ALA A 166 23.02 -7.53 -6.22
C ALA A 166 23.34 -8.52 -7.34
N ASP A 167 24.63 -8.75 -7.62
CA ASP A 167 25.11 -9.74 -8.58
C ASP A 167 24.77 -11.21 -8.19
N THR A 168 24.22 -11.43 -6.98
CA THR A 168 23.87 -12.75 -6.44
C THR A 168 22.37 -12.85 -6.12
N ASP A 169 21.89 -14.09 -5.98
CA ASP A 169 20.54 -14.40 -5.49
C ASP A 169 20.43 -14.42 -3.95
N ALA A 170 21.46 -13.95 -3.24
CA ALA A 170 21.44 -13.93 -1.77
C ALA A 170 20.36 -12.99 -1.21
N THR A 171 19.77 -13.40 -0.09
CA THR A 171 18.84 -12.56 0.67
C THR A 171 19.56 -11.33 1.21
N LEU A 172 18.98 -10.15 0.95
CA LEU A 172 19.53 -8.86 1.39
C LEU A 172 18.65 -8.28 2.50
N LEU A 173 19.24 -7.98 3.65
CA LEU A 173 18.59 -7.30 4.77
C LEU A 173 19.11 -5.86 4.88
N LEU A 174 18.20 -4.89 4.68
CA LEU A 174 18.44 -3.46 4.80
C LEU A 174 18.01 -2.95 6.18
N LEU A 175 18.99 -2.51 6.97
CA LEU A 175 18.75 -1.93 8.30
C LEU A 175 18.88 -0.42 8.25
N GLY A 176 18.05 0.29 9.01
CA GLY A 176 18.21 1.73 9.18
C GLY A 176 16.92 2.40 9.63
N GLU A 177 17.00 3.65 10.06
CA GLU A 177 15.85 4.41 10.56
C GLU A 177 14.74 4.59 9.51
N THR A 178 13.55 4.99 9.95
CA THR A 178 12.46 5.34 9.04
C THR A 178 12.87 6.55 8.18
N GLY A 179 12.58 6.48 6.87
CA GLY A 179 12.84 7.58 5.95
C GLY A 179 14.29 7.70 5.43
N VAL A 180 15.19 6.76 5.72
CA VAL A 180 16.58 6.80 5.21
C VAL A 180 16.72 6.45 3.71
N GLY A 181 15.67 5.92 3.09
CA GLY A 181 15.68 5.53 1.67
C GLY A 181 15.88 4.04 1.40
N LYS A 182 15.42 3.16 2.31
CA LYS A 182 15.47 1.68 2.14
C LYS A 182 14.86 1.23 0.82
N ASP A 183 13.71 1.79 0.46
CA ASP A 183 13.02 1.57 -0.82
C ASP A 183 13.89 1.83 -2.07
N VAL A 184 14.68 2.91 -2.01
CA VAL A 184 15.52 3.32 -3.14
C VAL A 184 16.67 2.34 -3.30
N LEU A 185 17.27 1.91 -2.20
CA LEU A 185 18.34 0.92 -2.22
C LEU A 185 17.84 -0.49 -2.60
N ALA A 186 16.63 -0.88 -2.16
CA ALA A 186 16.03 -2.15 -2.56
C ALA A 186 15.78 -2.21 -4.08
N ARG A 187 15.27 -1.12 -4.67
CA ARG A 187 15.14 -1.00 -6.13
C ARG A 187 16.49 -1.03 -6.83
N LEU A 188 17.46 -0.26 -6.34
CA LEU A 188 18.82 -0.27 -6.89
C LEU A 188 19.44 -1.67 -6.88
N ALA A 189 19.21 -2.44 -5.81
CA ALA A 189 19.70 -3.81 -5.68
C ALA A 189 18.99 -4.80 -6.61
N HIS A 190 17.76 -4.53 -7.02
CA HIS A 190 17.04 -5.30 -8.03
C HIS A 190 17.53 -4.93 -9.45
N GLU A 191 17.65 -3.64 -9.74
CA GLU A 191 18.14 -3.12 -11.03
C GLU A 191 19.56 -3.62 -11.38
N HIS A 192 20.41 -3.80 -10.37
CA HIS A 192 21.76 -4.35 -10.55
C HIS A 192 21.84 -5.89 -10.49
N SER A 193 20.71 -6.58 -10.40
CA SER A 193 20.70 -8.05 -10.29
C SER A 193 20.45 -8.73 -11.64
N PRO A 194 20.75 -10.04 -11.76
CA PRO A 194 20.37 -10.83 -12.93
C PRO A 194 18.86 -10.86 -13.21
N ARG A 195 18.04 -10.45 -12.24
CA ARG A 195 16.58 -10.40 -12.31
C ARG A 195 16.05 -8.99 -12.62
N SER A 196 16.88 -8.05 -13.08
CA SER A 196 16.49 -6.65 -13.31
C SER A 196 15.36 -6.43 -14.32
N GLU A 197 15.20 -7.34 -15.29
CA GLU A 197 14.08 -7.33 -16.24
C GLU A 197 12.83 -8.09 -15.73
N ARG A 198 12.92 -8.70 -14.55
CA ARG A 198 11.83 -9.47 -13.93
C ARG A 198 11.01 -8.58 -12.99
N MET A 199 9.91 -9.12 -12.50
CA MET A 199 9.02 -8.39 -11.59
C MET A 199 9.75 -8.01 -10.29
N PHE A 200 9.61 -6.75 -9.89
CA PHE A 200 9.94 -6.26 -8.54
C PHE A 200 8.65 -5.94 -7.80
N LEU A 201 8.34 -6.74 -6.77
CA LEU A 201 7.14 -6.56 -5.97
C LEU A 201 7.48 -6.01 -4.60
N LYS A 202 7.08 -4.77 -4.31
CA LYS A 202 7.17 -4.19 -2.97
C LYS A 202 5.95 -4.60 -2.14
N VAL A 203 6.19 -5.09 -0.94
CA VAL A 203 5.17 -5.40 0.07
C VAL A 203 5.56 -4.71 1.37
N ASP A 204 4.67 -3.85 1.87
CA ASP A 204 4.81 -3.19 3.17
C ASP A 204 4.06 -3.99 4.22
N CYS A 205 4.82 -4.71 5.07
CA CYS A 205 4.26 -5.59 6.09
C CYS A 205 3.54 -4.84 7.23
N GLY A 206 3.86 -3.56 7.47
CA GLY A 206 3.21 -2.73 8.47
C GLY A 206 1.87 -2.14 8.00
N SER A 207 1.70 -1.96 6.68
CA SER A 207 0.49 -1.38 6.11
C SER A 207 -0.70 -2.35 6.00
N ILE A 208 -0.43 -3.66 5.95
CA ILE A 208 -1.46 -4.68 5.72
C ILE A 208 -2.02 -5.14 7.07
N ALA A 209 -3.35 -5.17 7.19
CA ALA A 209 -4.01 -5.64 8.40
C ALA A 209 -3.56 -7.09 8.75
N PRO A 210 -3.27 -7.41 10.02
CA PRO A 210 -2.74 -8.72 10.41
C PRO A 210 -3.61 -9.92 10.03
N ASN A 211 -4.92 -9.71 9.87
CA ASN A 211 -5.87 -10.73 9.42
C ASN A 211 -5.86 -10.95 7.89
N LEU A 212 -5.32 -10.01 7.10
CA LEU A 212 -5.28 -10.07 5.64
C LEU A 212 -3.89 -10.43 5.10
N ILE A 213 -2.83 -10.14 5.87
CA ILE A 213 -1.45 -10.34 5.44
C ILE A 213 -1.15 -11.76 4.99
N GLU A 214 -1.80 -12.76 5.60
CA GLU A 214 -1.66 -14.16 5.21
C GLU A 214 -2.21 -14.43 3.80
N SER A 215 -3.44 -13.98 3.52
CA SER A 215 -4.07 -14.16 2.22
C SER A 215 -3.39 -13.34 1.12
N GLU A 216 -2.80 -12.19 1.45
CA GLU A 216 -2.09 -11.35 0.50
C GLU A 216 -0.71 -11.94 0.14
N LEU A 217 0.09 -12.34 1.14
CA LEU A 217 1.42 -12.91 0.91
C LEU A 217 1.37 -14.28 0.24
N PHE A 218 0.50 -15.17 0.74
CA PHE A 218 0.51 -16.60 0.38
C PHE A 218 -0.66 -17.03 -0.50
N GLY A 219 -1.67 -16.19 -0.70
CA GLY A 219 -2.86 -16.52 -1.50
C GLY A 219 -3.81 -17.47 -0.77
N TYR A 220 -4.95 -17.75 -1.40
CA TYR A 220 -5.98 -18.66 -0.86
C TYR A 220 -6.69 -19.44 -1.96
N VAL A 221 -7.21 -20.62 -1.60
CA VAL A 221 -8.05 -21.44 -2.49
C VAL A 221 -9.53 -21.05 -2.35
N PRO A 222 -10.39 -21.37 -3.35
CA PRO A 222 -11.83 -21.17 -3.22
C PRO A 222 -12.39 -21.75 -1.91
N GLY A 223 -13.21 -20.96 -1.20
CA GLY A 223 -13.88 -21.42 0.02
C GLY A 223 -13.00 -21.50 1.28
N ALA A 224 -11.78 -20.93 1.26
CA ALA A 224 -10.88 -20.96 2.42
C ALA A 224 -11.43 -20.25 3.68
N PHE A 225 -12.27 -19.21 3.51
CA PHE A 225 -12.92 -18.48 4.61
C PHE A 225 -14.21 -17.80 4.12
N SER A 226 -15.06 -17.33 5.04
CA SER A 226 -16.28 -16.59 4.72
C SER A 226 -15.94 -15.26 4.02
N GLY A 227 -16.30 -15.14 2.74
CA GLY A 227 -15.94 -13.99 1.90
C GLY A 227 -14.78 -14.25 0.93
N ALA A 228 -14.18 -15.44 0.93
CA ALA A 228 -13.20 -15.83 -0.08
C ALA A 228 -13.82 -15.82 -1.49
N ASN A 229 -13.10 -15.25 -2.46
CA ASN A 229 -13.50 -15.29 -3.85
C ASN A 229 -13.66 -16.76 -4.31
N ALA A 230 -14.74 -17.04 -5.07
CA ALA A 230 -15.04 -18.35 -5.61
C ALA A 230 -13.94 -18.91 -6.54
N LYS A 231 -13.02 -18.07 -7.03
CA LYS A 231 -11.86 -18.48 -7.84
C LYS A 231 -10.54 -18.59 -7.06
N GLY A 232 -10.53 -18.22 -5.77
CA GLY A 232 -9.29 -18.05 -5.00
C GLY A 232 -8.49 -16.81 -5.41
N LYS A 233 -7.30 -16.64 -4.84
CA LYS A 233 -6.36 -15.55 -5.16
C LYS A 233 -4.92 -16.08 -5.07
N ALA A 234 -4.06 -15.70 -6.01
CA ALA A 234 -2.63 -15.97 -5.91
C ALA A 234 -1.97 -15.01 -4.91
N GLY A 235 -1.02 -15.50 -4.12
CA GLY A 235 -0.27 -14.66 -3.19
C GLY A 235 0.84 -13.88 -3.88
N TYR A 236 1.35 -12.85 -3.21
CA TYR A 236 2.48 -12.04 -3.69
C TYR A 236 3.72 -12.86 -4.04
N PHE A 237 4.03 -13.93 -3.29
CA PHE A 237 5.17 -14.80 -3.62
C PHE A 237 4.95 -15.61 -4.90
N GLU A 238 3.72 -16.03 -5.21
CA GLU A 238 3.41 -16.70 -6.48
C GLU A 238 3.41 -15.70 -7.64
N MET A 239 2.94 -14.47 -7.41
CA MET A 239 2.92 -13.42 -8.44
C MET A 239 4.34 -12.99 -8.84
N ALA A 240 5.26 -12.95 -7.89
CA ALA A 240 6.64 -12.54 -8.10
C ALA A 240 7.58 -13.68 -8.51
N ASP A 241 7.04 -14.85 -8.91
CA ASP A 241 7.83 -16.00 -9.32
C ASP A 241 8.83 -15.67 -10.45
N GLY A 242 10.09 -16.09 -10.28
CA GLY A 242 11.22 -15.71 -11.12
C GLY A 242 11.72 -14.26 -10.92
N GLY A 243 11.11 -13.49 -10.01
CA GLY A 243 11.38 -12.08 -9.76
C GLY A 243 12.01 -11.80 -8.40
N THR A 244 11.76 -10.61 -7.86
CA THR A 244 12.23 -10.13 -6.55
C THR A 244 11.06 -9.61 -5.72
N VAL A 245 10.98 -10.06 -4.46
CA VAL A 245 10.05 -9.54 -3.46
C VAL A 245 10.81 -8.68 -2.47
N PHE A 246 10.38 -7.43 -2.31
CA PHE A 246 10.87 -6.52 -1.31
C PHE A 246 9.88 -6.41 -0.14
N LEU A 247 10.27 -6.93 1.02
CA LEU A 247 9.50 -6.91 2.27
C LEU A 247 9.95 -5.73 3.14
N ASP A 248 9.20 -4.64 3.10
CA ASP A 248 9.42 -3.47 3.94
C ASP A 248 8.75 -3.67 5.31
N GLU A 249 9.36 -3.13 6.36
CA GLU A 249 8.96 -3.30 7.76
C GLU A 249 8.79 -4.77 8.20
N ILE A 250 9.74 -5.64 7.83
CA ILE A 250 9.67 -7.09 8.14
C ILE A 250 9.54 -7.42 9.64
N GLY A 251 9.96 -6.50 10.52
CA GLY A 251 9.81 -6.64 11.97
C GLY A 251 8.37 -6.58 12.46
N GLU A 252 7.44 -6.05 11.65
CA GLU A 252 6.00 -5.99 11.97
C GLU A 252 5.25 -7.29 11.61
N LEU A 253 5.93 -8.24 10.96
CA LEU A 253 5.31 -9.48 10.53
C LEU A 253 4.89 -10.36 11.73
N PRO A 254 3.62 -10.82 11.82
CA PRO A 254 3.18 -11.70 12.90
C PRO A 254 3.95 -13.03 12.94
N LEU A 255 4.16 -13.60 14.15
CA LEU A 255 4.90 -14.86 14.35
C LEU A 255 4.39 -16.04 13.52
N SER A 256 3.07 -16.12 13.32
CA SER A 256 2.44 -17.14 12.46
C SER A 256 2.92 -17.04 11.01
N MET A 257 3.09 -15.81 10.52
CA MET A 257 3.53 -15.52 9.16
C MET A 257 5.04 -15.68 9.00
N GLN A 258 5.82 -15.37 10.03
CA GLN A 258 7.26 -15.63 10.06
C GLN A 258 7.58 -17.12 9.79
N THR A 259 6.76 -18.03 10.33
CA THR A 259 6.92 -19.47 10.10
C THR A 259 6.68 -19.85 8.63
N LYS A 260 5.72 -19.21 7.96
CA LYS A 260 5.45 -19.44 6.53
C LYS A 260 6.50 -18.80 5.64
N LEU A 261 6.97 -17.59 5.98
CA LEU A 261 8.06 -16.93 5.28
C LEU A 261 9.35 -17.74 5.33
N LEU A 262 9.63 -18.40 6.47
CA LEU A 262 10.76 -19.30 6.60
C LEU A 262 10.73 -20.42 5.54
N ARG A 263 9.56 -21.01 5.25
CA ARG A 263 9.42 -22.04 4.19
C ARG A 263 9.66 -21.48 2.80
N VAL A 264 9.26 -20.24 2.54
CA VAL A 264 9.57 -19.57 1.26
C VAL A 264 11.09 -19.39 1.11
N LEU A 265 11.77 -18.95 2.16
CA LEU A 265 13.23 -18.74 2.16
C LEU A 265 14.04 -20.04 2.11
N GLN A 266 13.57 -21.11 2.76
CA GLN A 266 14.31 -22.36 2.88
C GLN A 266 13.99 -23.36 1.77
N ASP A 267 12.70 -23.59 1.54
CA ASP A 267 12.22 -24.67 0.67
C ASP A 267 11.79 -24.14 -0.71
N GLN A 268 11.74 -22.82 -0.89
CA GLN A 268 11.19 -22.18 -2.08
C GLN A 268 9.75 -22.63 -2.32
N GLU A 269 8.96 -22.73 -1.25
CA GLU A 269 7.59 -23.23 -1.26
C GLU A 269 6.59 -22.27 -0.63
N VAL A 270 5.44 -22.14 -1.29
CA VAL A 270 4.28 -21.38 -0.81
C VAL A 270 3.09 -22.31 -0.66
N THR A 271 2.40 -22.22 0.48
CA THR A 271 1.14 -22.93 0.71
C THR A 271 0.01 -21.93 0.85
N ARG A 272 -0.92 -21.94 -0.11
CA ARG A 272 -2.14 -21.12 -0.05
C ARG A 272 -2.98 -21.46 1.18
N VAL A 273 -3.68 -20.47 1.72
CA VAL A 273 -4.65 -20.68 2.80
C VAL A 273 -5.73 -21.66 2.33
N GLY A 274 -5.96 -22.71 3.10
CA GLY A 274 -6.89 -23.80 2.78
C GLY A 274 -6.35 -24.86 1.81
N ALA A 275 -5.13 -24.71 1.28
CA ALA A 275 -4.52 -25.74 0.44
C ALA A 275 -3.75 -26.78 1.27
N GLY A 276 -3.83 -28.05 0.85
CA GLY A 276 -3.06 -29.14 1.45
C GLY A 276 -1.68 -29.38 0.83
N GLN A 277 -1.40 -28.80 -0.35
CA GLN A 277 -0.15 -29.01 -1.09
C GLN A 277 0.61 -27.69 -1.29
N PRO A 278 1.93 -27.67 -1.03
CA PRO A 278 2.79 -26.53 -1.35
C PRO A 278 3.04 -26.41 -2.86
N ARG A 279 3.43 -25.21 -3.29
CA ARG A 279 3.85 -24.89 -4.66
C ARG A 279 5.26 -24.33 -4.64
N LYS A 280 6.11 -24.78 -5.57
CA LYS A 280 7.45 -24.24 -5.75
C LYS A 280 7.38 -22.84 -6.35
N VAL A 281 8.21 -21.92 -5.83
CA VAL A 281 8.40 -20.55 -6.31
C VAL A 281 9.89 -20.19 -6.26
N ASP A 282 10.39 -19.51 -7.28
CA ASP A 282 11.75 -18.99 -7.33
C ASP A 282 11.76 -17.47 -7.15
N VAL A 283 11.82 -17.01 -5.89
CA VAL A 283 11.78 -15.58 -5.56
C VAL A 283 13.05 -15.15 -4.83
N ARG A 284 13.66 -14.07 -5.30
CA ARG A 284 14.72 -13.37 -4.55
C ARG A 284 14.07 -12.48 -3.50
N ILE A 285 14.58 -12.49 -2.26
CA ILE A 285 14.01 -11.71 -1.16
C ILE A 285 14.96 -10.59 -0.75
N ILE A 286 14.43 -9.37 -0.71
CA ILE A 286 15.06 -8.22 -0.06
C ILE A 286 14.15 -7.84 1.11
N ALA A 287 14.69 -7.73 2.32
CA ALA A 287 13.93 -7.35 3.50
C ALA A 287 14.46 -6.02 4.07
N ALA A 288 13.59 -5.23 4.69
CA ALA A 288 13.95 -3.97 5.32
C ALA A 288 13.26 -3.82 6.68
N THR A 289 13.97 -3.24 7.65
CA THR A 289 13.38 -2.87 8.94
C THR A 289 14.14 -1.72 9.60
N ASN A 290 13.46 -1.01 10.50
CA ASN A 290 14.02 -0.03 11.44
C ASN A 290 14.16 -0.58 12.87
N ARG A 291 13.65 -1.79 13.13
CA ARG A 291 13.70 -2.45 14.44
C ARG A 291 15.03 -3.18 14.64
N ASP A 292 15.41 -3.31 15.90
CA ASP A 292 16.51 -4.17 16.33
C ASP A 292 16.01 -5.62 16.35
N LEU A 293 16.27 -6.36 15.28
CA LEU A 293 15.83 -7.75 15.15
C LEU A 293 16.52 -8.67 16.16
N ASP A 294 17.74 -8.35 16.62
CA ASP A 294 18.43 -9.13 17.64
C ASP A 294 17.70 -9.01 19.00
N ASP A 295 17.25 -7.81 19.37
CA ASP A 295 16.40 -7.62 20.56
C ASP A 295 15.01 -8.28 20.39
N ASP A 296 14.42 -8.18 19.19
CA ASP A 296 13.13 -8.84 18.93
C ASP A 296 13.22 -10.37 19.00
N VAL A 297 14.36 -10.95 18.61
CA VAL A 297 14.63 -12.39 18.81
C VAL A 297 14.76 -12.72 20.29
N ARG A 298 15.51 -11.91 21.06
CA ARG A 298 15.67 -12.11 22.51
C ARG A 298 14.35 -11.99 23.27
N THR A 299 13.47 -11.10 22.84
CA THR A 299 12.15 -10.89 23.47
C THR A 299 11.04 -11.80 22.92
N GLY A 300 11.36 -12.69 21.98
CA GLY A 300 10.42 -13.66 21.41
C GLY A 300 9.40 -13.07 20.41
N LYS A 301 9.61 -11.82 19.96
CA LYS A 301 8.78 -11.15 18.95
C LYS A 301 9.18 -11.53 17.52
N PHE A 302 10.41 -12.00 17.34
CA PHE A 302 10.92 -12.47 16.05
C PHE A 302 11.58 -13.85 16.21
N ARG A 303 11.40 -14.74 15.23
CA ARG A 303 11.99 -16.07 15.30
C ARG A 303 13.47 -16.05 14.93
N SER A 304 14.29 -16.73 15.72
CA SER A 304 15.73 -16.83 15.49
C SER A 304 16.08 -17.53 14.16
N ASP A 305 15.36 -18.60 13.81
CA ASP A 305 15.56 -19.34 12.55
C ASP A 305 15.34 -18.48 11.30
N LEU A 306 14.30 -17.65 11.29
CA LEU A 306 14.04 -16.68 10.24
C LEU A 306 15.10 -15.58 10.20
N PHE A 307 15.50 -15.06 11.35
CA PHE A 307 16.53 -14.02 11.44
C PHE A 307 17.84 -14.45 10.78
N TYR A 308 18.31 -15.67 11.05
CA TYR A 308 19.53 -16.19 10.42
C TYR A 308 19.40 -16.39 8.90
N ARG A 309 18.20 -16.71 8.39
CA ARG A 309 17.95 -16.85 6.95
C ARG A 309 17.80 -15.49 6.23
N LEU A 310 17.38 -14.45 6.93
CA LEU A 310 17.35 -13.08 6.41
C LEU A 310 18.74 -12.42 6.45
N SER A 311 19.54 -12.74 7.47
CA SER A 311 20.83 -12.08 7.74
C SER A 311 21.99 -12.67 6.92
N VAL A 312 21.76 -13.00 5.65
CA VAL A 312 22.81 -13.51 4.75
C VAL A 312 23.72 -12.37 4.28
N ALA A 313 23.12 -11.30 3.74
CA ALA A 313 23.82 -10.05 3.44
C ALA A 313 23.11 -8.90 4.15
N VAL A 314 23.81 -8.26 5.10
CA VAL A 314 23.23 -7.18 5.91
C VAL A 314 23.88 -5.85 5.53
N LEU A 315 23.07 -4.87 5.17
CA LEU A 315 23.52 -3.50 4.89
C LEU A 315 22.81 -2.52 5.81
N GLN A 316 23.61 -1.85 6.65
CA GLN A 316 23.13 -0.78 7.52
C GLN A 316 23.25 0.57 6.83
N ILE A 317 22.12 1.26 6.70
CA ILE A 317 21.99 2.55 6.02
C ILE A 317 22.14 3.66 7.06
N PRO A 318 23.14 4.54 6.92
CA PRO A 318 23.35 5.61 7.87
C PRO A 318 22.19 6.62 7.81
N PRO A 319 21.75 7.14 8.97
CA PRO A 319 20.79 8.23 9.03
C PRO A 319 21.40 9.50 8.41
N LEU A 320 20.54 10.43 7.96
CA LEU A 320 20.95 11.60 7.18
C LEU A 320 21.96 12.49 7.93
N ARG A 321 21.87 12.57 9.26
CA ARG A 321 22.83 13.27 10.14
C ARG A 321 24.27 12.74 10.09
N GLU A 322 24.47 11.48 9.69
CA GLU A 322 25.78 10.82 9.56
C GLU A 322 26.33 10.88 8.13
N ARG A 323 25.56 11.45 7.19
CA ARG A 323 25.91 11.59 5.76
C ARG A 323 25.62 13.01 5.27
N ARG A 324 26.18 14.01 5.95
CA ARG A 324 25.87 15.43 5.72
C ARG A 324 26.16 15.88 4.29
N GLU A 325 27.15 15.28 3.63
CA GLU A 325 27.52 15.60 2.24
C GLU A 325 26.40 15.27 1.24
N ASP A 326 25.42 14.45 1.64
CA ASP A 326 24.24 14.13 0.82
C ASP A 326 23.13 15.19 0.95
N ILE A 327 23.13 16.00 2.01
CA ILE A 327 22.02 16.92 2.32
C ILE A 327 21.87 17.98 1.23
N ALA A 328 22.92 18.73 0.90
CA ALA A 328 22.81 19.79 -0.12
C ALA A 328 22.43 19.26 -1.52
N PRO A 329 23.05 18.19 -2.05
CA PRO A 329 22.62 17.57 -3.30
C PRO A 329 21.16 17.10 -3.28
N LEU A 330 20.73 16.44 -2.19
CA LEU A 330 19.34 16.00 -2.04
C LEU A 330 18.37 17.18 -1.96
N ALA A 331 18.71 18.23 -1.21
CA ALA A 331 17.87 19.40 -1.05
C ALA A 331 17.65 20.13 -2.38
N ARG A 332 18.72 20.34 -3.15
CA ARG A 332 18.63 20.92 -4.50
C ARG A 332 17.78 20.05 -5.43
N HIS A 333 18.00 18.74 -5.42
CA HIS A 333 17.22 17.81 -6.24
C HIS A 333 15.71 17.85 -5.94
N PHE A 334 15.33 17.79 -4.66
CA PHE A 334 13.92 17.86 -4.28
C PHE A 334 13.32 19.23 -4.61
N LEU A 335 14.06 20.32 -4.36
CA LEU A 335 13.62 21.66 -4.71
C LEU A 335 13.34 21.77 -6.21
N GLU A 336 14.29 21.38 -7.07
CA GLU A 336 14.15 21.39 -8.53
C GLU A 336 12.94 20.54 -8.97
N ARG A 337 12.82 19.33 -8.43
CA ARG A 337 11.70 18.42 -8.73
C ARG A 337 10.34 19.04 -8.39
N TYR A 338 10.21 19.65 -7.22
CA TYR A 338 8.95 20.24 -6.78
C TYR A 338 8.68 21.59 -7.45
N ALA A 339 9.70 22.42 -7.63
CA ALA A 339 9.61 23.68 -8.37
C ALA A 339 9.10 23.43 -9.80
N ALA A 340 9.66 22.44 -10.50
CA ALA A 340 9.18 22.02 -11.82
C ALA A 340 7.73 21.50 -11.78
N LYS A 341 7.40 20.64 -10.81
CA LYS A 341 6.03 20.09 -10.64
C LYS A 341 4.97 21.19 -10.45
N TYR A 342 5.28 22.20 -9.66
CA TYR A 342 4.36 23.30 -9.34
C TYR A 342 4.55 24.54 -10.23
N ARG A 343 5.39 24.45 -11.27
CA ARG A 343 5.73 25.55 -12.19
C ARG A 343 6.19 26.83 -11.45
N ARG A 344 6.98 26.64 -10.40
CA ARG A 344 7.63 27.70 -9.64
C ARG A 344 9.13 27.68 -9.92
N SER A 345 9.78 28.82 -9.70
CA SER A 345 11.23 28.92 -9.69
C SER A 345 11.64 29.30 -8.28
N MET A 346 12.40 28.43 -7.62
CA MET A 346 12.86 28.65 -6.26
C MET A 346 14.31 28.22 -6.10
N GLU A 347 15.04 28.98 -5.29
CA GLU A 347 16.43 28.70 -4.92
C GLU A 347 16.55 28.66 -3.39
N ILE A 348 17.61 28.01 -2.89
CA ILE A 348 17.93 28.00 -1.45
C ILE A 348 19.13 28.94 -1.26
N ALA A 349 18.99 29.93 -0.37
CA ALA A 349 20.11 30.78 0.03
C ALA A 349 21.17 29.96 0.76
N GLU A 350 22.45 30.31 0.59
CA GLU A 350 23.56 29.55 1.19
C GLU A 350 23.43 29.41 2.71
N SER A 351 23.03 30.49 3.41
CA SER A 351 22.80 30.45 4.85
C SER A 351 21.66 29.51 5.27
N ALA A 352 20.62 29.39 4.44
CA ALA A 352 19.55 28.44 4.67
C ALA A 352 20.04 27.00 4.41
N LEU A 353 20.88 26.80 3.39
CA LEU A 353 21.46 25.50 3.08
C LEU A 353 22.36 25.00 4.21
N GLU A 354 23.22 25.86 4.76
CA GLU A 354 24.05 25.55 5.94
C GLU A 354 23.20 25.12 7.14
N ALA A 355 22.05 25.75 7.35
CA ALA A 355 21.14 25.34 8.43
C ALA A 355 20.49 23.98 8.16
N LEU A 356 20.13 23.68 6.91
CA LEU A 356 19.65 22.36 6.52
C LEU A 356 20.75 21.28 6.71
N GLU A 357 22.01 21.58 6.45
CA GLU A 357 23.14 20.66 6.67
C GLU A 357 23.43 20.39 8.14
N ASN A 358 23.16 21.36 9.02
CA ASN A 358 23.39 21.24 10.46
C ASN A 358 22.19 20.65 11.22
N TYR A 359 21.02 20.60 10.60
CA TYR A 359 19.84 20.00 11.20
C TYR A 359 19.96 18.48 11.30
N ARG A 360 19.37 17.89 12.35
CA ARG A 360 19.51 16.45 12.66
C ARG A 360 18.68 15.54 11.76
N TRP A 361 17.64 16.06 11.10
CA TRP A 361 16.72 15.28 10.26
C TRP A 361 16.20 14.00 10.92
N PRO A 362 15.44 14.09 12.04
CA PRO A 362 14.87 12.92 12.73
C PRO A 362 14.00 12.03 11.82
N GLY A 363 13.33 12.59 10.81
CA GLY A 363 12.59 11.83 9.80
C GLY A 363 13.38 11.61 8.50
N ASN A 364 14.70 11.82 8.52
CA ASN A 364 15.64 11.57 7.44
C ASN A 364 15.19 12.20 6.10
N VAL A 365 15.34 11.48 4.99
CA VAL A 365 15.03 11.97 3.64
C VAL A 365 13.53 12.24 3.47
N ARG A 366 12.67 11.47 4.15
CA ARG A 366 11.20 11.66 4.09
C ARG A 366 10.79 13.01 4.70
N GLU A 367 11.39 13.41 5.83
CA GLU A 367 11.17 14.73 6.42
C GLU A 367 11.67 15.85 5.50
N MET A 368 12.89 15.73 4.96
CA MET A 368 13.45 16.70 4.01
C MET A 368 12.57 16.88 2.79
N GLN A 369 12.12 15.78 2.20
CA GLN A 369 11.24 15.78 1.04
C GLN A 369 9.93 16.53 1.33
N ASN A 370 9.28 16.23 2.45
CA ASN A 370 8.05 16.90 2.87
C ASN A 370 8.28 18.39 3.17
N PHE A 371 9.40 18.70 3.83
CA PHE A 371 9.77 20.08 4.16
C PHE A 371 9.95 20.93 2.89
N LEU A 372 10.76 20.47 1.94
CA LEU A 372 11.03 21.20 0.70
C LEU A 372 9.80 21.30 -0.19
N GLN A 373 8.98 20.25 -0.26
CA GLN A 373 7.69 20.32 -0.93
C GLN A 373 6.79 21.40 -0.31
N GLY A 374 6.72 21.43 1.02
CA GLY A 374 5.98 22.45 1.76
C GLY A 374 6.45 23.85 1.42
N MET A 375 7.77 24.10 1.47
CA MET A 375 8.37 25.38 1.10
C MET A 375 8.04 25.80 -0.34
N VAL A 376 8.02 24.87 -1.29
CA VAL A 376 7.64 25.19 -2.68
C VAL A 376 6.17 25.58 -2.79
N VAL A 377 5.29 24.93 -2.04
CA VAL A 377 3.84 25.18 -2.09
C VAL A 377 3.45 26.46 -1.36
N THR A 378 4.02 26.71 -0.18
CA THR A 378 3.65 27.83 0.69
C THR A 378 4.56 29.05 0.55
N GLY A 379 5.70 28.92 -0.13
CA GLY A 379 6.66 30.01 -0.28
C GLY A 379 6.11 31.12 -1.18
N ASP A 380 6.13 32.36 -0.67
CA ASP A 380 5.75 33.55 -1.44
C ASP A 380 6.94 34.18 -2.18
N ARG A 381 8.17 33.77 -1.81
CA ARG A 381 9.43 34.32 -2.34
C ARG A 381 10.18 33.31 -3.20
N PRO A 382 10.93 33.77 -4.22
CA PRO A 382 11.71 32.90 -5.10
C PRO A 382 12.99 32.36 -4.43
N THR A 383 13.33 32.82 -3.23
CA THR A 383 14.51 32.34 -2.50
C THR A 383 14.12 31.94 -1.08
N ILE A 384 14.44 30.71 -0.70
CA ILE A 384 14.29 30.19 0.66
C ILE A 384 15.44 30.74 1.49
N THR A 385 15.11 31.54 2.49
CA THR A 385 16.06 32.13 3.43
C THR A 385 15.91 31.53 4.83
N CYS A 386 16.85 31.80 5.71
CA CYS A 386 16.77 31.40 7.12
C CYS A 386 15.48 31.86 7.83
N ALA A 387 14.86 32.97 7.38
CA ALA A 387 13.62 33.48 7.95
C ALA A 387 12.40 32.63 7.57
N ASP A 388 12.49 31.86 6.49
CA ASP A 388 11.43 30.97 6.02
C ASP A 388 11.54 29.56 6.65
N LEU A 389 12.66 29.26 7.33
CA LEU A 389 12.86 28.00 8.04
C LEU A 389 12.12 27.99 9.40
N PRO A 390 11.57 26.85 9.82
CA PRO A 390 11.03 26.68 11.16
C PRO A 390 12.06 27.03 12.24
N PRO A 391 11.64 27.59 13.41
CA PRO A 391 12.57 28.04 14.44
C PRO A 391 13.60 26.99 14.89
N HIS A 392 13.20 25.72 14.96
CA HIS A 392 14.05 24.60 15.35
C HIS A 392 15.10 24.20 14.29
N MET A 393 14.90 24.58 13.02
CA MET A 393 15.90 24.43 11.95
C MET A 393 16.77 25.69 11.83
N ALA A 394 16.17 26.86 12.04
CA ALA A 394 16.82 28.16 11.99
C ALA A 394 17.80 28.41 13.16
N GLU A 395 17.84 27.54 14.19
CA GLU A 395 18.84 27.63 15.27
C GLU A 395 20.28 27.62 14.75
N ALA A 396 20.56 26.86 13.68
CA ALA A 396 21.86 26.85 13.03
C ALA A 396 22.15 28.10 12.17
N CYS A 397 21.10 28.82 11.73
CA CYS A 397 21.24 30.13 11.10
C CYS A 397 21.57 31.24 12.11
N ARG A 398 21.45 30.99 13.42
CA ARG A 398 21.90 31.95 14.42
C ARG A 398 23.43 31.89 14.43
N PRO A 399 24.13 33.01 14.21
CA PRO A 399 25.57 33.02 14.27
C PRO A 399 26.02 32.43 15.60
N ALA A 400 26.87 31.40 15.53
CA ALA A 400 27.31 30.62 16.68
C ALA A 400 27.93 31.48 17.81
N HIS A 401 28.27 32.75 17.54
CA HIS A 401 28.71 33.73 18.53
C HIS A 401 28.15 35.15 18.28
N ALA A 402 26.83 35.31 18.11
CA ALA A 402 26.26 36.57 18.57
C ALA A 402 26.20 36.51 20.10
N TYR A 403 27.27 36.94 20.77
CA TYR A 403 27.10 37.53 22.09
C TYR A 403 26.18 38.74 21.89
N THR A 404 24.87 38.52 21.96
CA THR A 404 23.94 39.62 22.17
C THR A 404 24.20 40.09 23.59
N MET A 405 25.19 40.97 23.75
CA MET A 405 25.40 41.71 24.98
C MET A 405 24.10 42.50 25.23
N PRO A 406 23.37 42.24 26.33
CA PRO A 406 22.21 43.04 26.67
C PRO A 406 22.67 44.49 26.87
N GLY A 407 22.21 45.43 26.04
CA GLY A 407 22.49 46.87 26.21
C GLY A 407 23.20 47.58 25.06
N MET A 408 23.45 46.94 23.92
CA MET A 408 24.07 47.58 22.75
C MET A 408 23.12 48.53 21.97
N GLN A 409 22.17 49.17 22.66
CA GLN A 409 21.22 50.13 22.08
C GLN A 409 21.67 51.60 22.20
N GLU A 410 22.79 51.88 22.87
CA GLU A 410 23.36 53.23 22.98
C GLU A 410 24.83 53.27 22.53
N PRO A 411 25.29 54.37 21.89
CA PRO A 411 26.68 54.54 21.51
C PRO A 411 27.56 54.71 22.77
N ARG A 412 28.14 53.60 23.24
CA ARG A 412 29.12 53.58 24.33
C ARG A 412 30.55 53.66 23.79
N ALA A 413 31.47 54.19 24.59
CA ALA A 413 32.88 54.22 24.22
C ALA A 413 33.44 52.78 24.18
N LEU A 414 34.21 52.44 23.14
CA LEU A 414 34.79 51.09 22.95
C LEU A 414 35.52 50.56 24.19
N ARG A 415 36.13 51.47 24.96
CA ARG A 415 36.84 51.15 26.20
C ARG A 415 35.91 50.55 27.28
N GLU A 416 34.70 51.08 27.43
CA GLU A 416 33.72 50.60 28.40
C GLU A 416 33.20 49.21 28.04
N ILE A 417 32.98 48.96 26.75
CA ILE A 417 32.54 47.66 26.22
C ILE A 417 33.61 46.60 26.49
N MET A 418 34.88 46.93 26.22
CA MET A 418 35.99 46.01 26.44
C MET A 418 36.20 45.71 27.94
N ASP A 419 36.09 46.71 28.81
CA ASP A 419 36.23 46.51 30.26
C ASP A 419 35.11 45.62 30.82
N GLU A 420 33.88 45.75 30.32
CA GLU A 420 32.74 44.93 30.74
C GLU A 420 32.86 43.46 30.28
N ILE A 421 33.28 43.23 29.04
CA ILE A 421 33.55 41.88 28.50
C ILE A 421 34.71 41.21 29.25
N GLU A 422 35.81 41.94 29.48
CA GLU A 422 36.95 41.42 30.24
C GLU A 422 36.54 41.01 31.66
N ARG A 423 35.71 41.81 32.33
CA ARG A 423 35.17 41.49 33.66
C ARG A 423 34.31 40.23 33.62
N GLU A 424 33.36 40.13 32.71
CA GLU A 424 32.45 38.98 32.62
C GLU A 424 33.21 37.67 32.39
N ILE A 425 34.24 37.70 31.54
CA ILE A 425 35.13 36.56 31.28
C ILE A 425 35.90 36.18 32.55
N LEU A 426 36.44 37.16 33.28
CA LEU A 426 37.18 36.93 34.52
C LEU A 426 36.26 36.36 35.63
N GLU A 427 35.05 36.88 35.79
CA GLU A 427 34.07 36.40 36.77
C GLU A 427 33.63 34.97 36.48
N ARG A 428 33.30 34.64 35.23
CA ARG A 428 32.95 33.27 34.82
C ARG A 428 34.11 32.29 35.01
N ALA A 429 35.33 32.71 34.71
CA ALA A 429 36.51 31.88 34.92
C ALA A 429 36.79 31.64 36.42
N ILE A 430 36.61 32.66 37.26
CA ILE A 430 36.73 32.53 38.73
C ILE A 430 35.65 31.61 39.28
N ALA A 431 34.39 31.76 38.84
CA ALA A 431 33.29 30.90 39.24
C ALA A 431 33.53 29.42 38.85
N ARG A 432 34.11 29.17 37.66
CA ARG A 432 34.38 27.82 37.17
C ARG A 432 35.61 27.16 37.80
N HIS A 433 36.66 27.93 38.11
CA HIS A 433 37.93 27.39 38.59
C HIS A 433 38.19 27.62 40.09
N GLY A 434 37.32 28.36 40.77
CA GLY A 434 37.29 28.55 42.23
C GLY A 434 38.47 29.31 42.83
N SER A 435 39.44 29.78 42.03
CA SER A 435 40.63 30.46 42.52
C SER A 435 41.21 31.46 41.52
N VAL A 436 41.43 32.70 41.99
CA VAL A 436 42.02 33.79 41.20
C VAL A 436 43.45 33.45 40.72
N ASN A 437 44.21 32.67 41.49
CA ASN A 437 45.57 32.26 41.10
C ASN A 437 45.58 31.31 39.90
N LYS A 438 44.61 30.38 39.84
CA LYS A 438 44.46 29.47 38.70
C LYS A 438 44.05 30.23 37.44
N VAL A 439 43.15 31.19 37.59
CA VAL A 439 42.67 32.04 36.50
C VAL A 439 43.78 32.97 35.98
N ALA A 440 44.60 33.56 36.86
CA ALA A 440 45.77 34.36 36.50
C ALA A 440 46.78 33.57 35.66
N HIS A 441 47.07 32.33 36.07
CA HIS A 441 47.96 31.44 35.32
C HIS A 441 47.35 31.01 33.98
N LEU A 442 46.04 30.72 33.95
CA LEU A 442 45.33 30.32 32.74
C LEU A 442 45.31 31.43 31.68
N PHE A 443 45.03 32.66 32.08
CA PHE A 443 44.98 33.82 31.19
C PHE A 443 46.32 34.53 30.99
N LYS A 444 47.40 34.03 31.62
CA LYS A 444 48.75 34.61 31.56
C LYS A 444 48.79 36.10 31.95
N VAL A 445 47.99 36.49 32.94
CA VAL A 445 47.93 37.86 33.47
C VAL A 445 48.29 37.88 34.94
N SER A 446 48.83 39.00 35.44
CA SER A 446 49.17 39.11 36.86
C SER A 446 47.91 39.13 37.72
N ARG A 447 48.01 38.58 38.95
CA ARG A 447 46.94 38.65 39.95
C ARG A 447 46.48 40.09 40.20
N THR A 448 47.42 41.04 40.22
CA THR A 448 47.13 42.48 40.38
C THR A 448 46.31 43.05 39.23
N THR A 449 46.48 42.56 38.00
CA THR A 449 45.70 42.98 36.83
C THR A 449 44.24 42.52 36.93
N ILE A 450 44.03 41.27 37.36
CA ILE A 450 42.67 40.73 37.58
C ILE A 450 41.95 41.52 38.69
N PHE A 451 42.60 41.78 39.81
CA PHE A 451 42.00 42.56 40.90
C PHE A 451 41.68 44.00 40.50
N ARG A 452 42.53 44.62 39.67
CA ARG A 452 42.28 45.98 39.15
C ARG A 452 41.05 46.02 38.26
N LYS A 453 40.94 45.06 37.32
CA LYS A 453 39.82 44.95 36.38
C LYS A 453 38.49 44.58 37.05
N LEU A 454 38.52 43.86 38.17
CA LEU A 454 37.32 43.57 38.98
C LEU A 454 36.87 44.75 39.86
N ARG A 455 37.75 45.71 40.19
CA ARG A 455 37.44 46.82 41.11
C ARG A 455 37.05 48.14 40.45
N GLU A 456 37.22 48.29 39.14
CA GLU A 456 37.10 49.60 38.47
C GLU A 456 35.66 50.16 38.35
N GLN A 457 34.66 49.63 39.07
CA GLN A 457 33.39 50.33 39.36
C GLN A 457 32.82 49.96 40.74
N SER A 458 33.20 50.69 41.79
CA SER A 458 32.29 51.01 42.89
C SER A 458 32.08 52.52 42.83
N PRO A 459 30.87 53.02 42.49
CA PRO A 459 30.56 54.44 42.63
C PRO A 459 30.74 54.83 44.09
N GLY A 460 31.49 55.89 44.35
CA GLY A 460 31.67 56.42 45.68
C GLY A 460 30.37 57.00 46.23
N ASP A 461 29.82 56.37 47.26
CA ASP A 461 29.04 57.07 48.28
C ASP A 461 29.98 58.04 48.99
N GLY A 462 29.79 59.33 48.71
CA GLY A 462 30.62 60.41 49.23
C GLY A 462 29.86 61.71 49.30
N ASN A 463 28.69 61.70 49.95
CA ASN A 463 28.05 62.91 50.46
C ASN A 463 27.72 62.71 51.94
N GLY A 464 28.73 62.98 52.78
CA GLY A 464 28.61 63.21 54.20
C GLY A 464 29.16 64.60 54.50
N SER A 465 28.26 65.48 54.89
CA SER A 465 28.40 66.83 55.41
C SER A 465 29.56 67.08 56.39
N GLU A 466 30.28 68.19 56.20
CA GLU A 466 30.80 69.07 57.26
C GLU A 466 31.19 70.42 56.63
N GLY A 467 30.59 71.53 57.10
CA GLY A 467 30.86 72.90 56.66
C GLY A 467 29.62 73.78 56.63
#